data_AF-D6ZYE7-F1
#
_entry.id   AF-D6ZYE7-F1
#
_cell.length_a   1.000
_cell.length_b   1.000
_cell.length_c   1.000
_cell.angle_alpha   90.00
_cell.angle_beta   90.00
_cell.angle_gamma   90.00
#
_symmetry.space_group_name_H-M   'P 1'
#
loop_
_entity.id
_entity.type
_entity.pdbx_description
1 polymer ?
#
loop_
_entity_poly.entity_id
_entity_poly.type
_entity_poly.pdbx_seq_one_letter_code
_entity_poly.pdbx_strand_id
1 'polypeptide(L)'
;MNKLHPILDMKAEPVDESLPEVAKPVPAAKAKPLRPVPQEVPDDGGDVRAPARAKPARPAAKRDGFPLADAQAPDIAGLPRKGRRKRSVGLWASFLLMVAVPTLAAGIYCGLFVSNQYMSEFRFAVRSQDFAPAGTSAASTALGAAARGMGMFTDNFLVVDYLTSRQAVEDLMKTVDLREMYTRGGVDYLSRLRGEETMENLVTYWQSMIDANFDLATGLALVRVRAFTAEDAHKIAATLVTQSERLINEISARARRDAVKFAENDVSRAEERLRGARAALRQFRDSQQTPDAARTAGGTLDLTMKLRGELAGLQSQLASLRTYMNPNAPTVKVLESRIAATQKQIASIEGEMGKGGQTGVPANGSRAGAAQGKEAPAAGSATAAAIAANPVLSDILANYEDVDLSRQFAEKYYDTTLSALELARSEAAAQQTYVATYVQPALAQASEYPRRVISTLIVFLAAGALWFISVMVFFSIRDHVA
;
A
#
# COMPACT_ATOMS: atom_id res chain seq x y z
N MET A 1 -45.24 -43.50 -6.16
CA MET A 1 -45.76 -43.67 -7.54
C MET A 1 -45.33 -42.46 -8.37
N ASN A 2 -45.23 -42.57 -9.70
CA ASN A 2 -44.41 -41.79 -10.68
C ASN A 2 -42.90 -42.07 -10.59
N LYS A 3 -42.21 -42.84 -11.44
CA LYS A 3 -42.25 -43.24 -12.88
C LYS A 3 -41.80 -42.16 -13.91
N LEU A 4 -40.67 -42.50 -14.56
CA LEU A 4 -40.25 -42.26 -15.97
C LEU A 4 -39.70 -40.85 -16.30
N HIS A 5 -38.59 -40.61 -17.02
CA HIS A 5 -37.77 -41.37 -17.99
C HIS A 5 -36.30 -40.84 -18.04
N PRO A 6 -35.32 -41.65 -18.51
CA PRO A 6 -33.95 -41.23 -18.84
C PRO A 6 -33.81 -40.92 -20.34
N ILE A 7 -33.08 -39.86 -20.71
CA ILE A 7 -32.79 -39.52 -22.11
C ILE A 7 -31.27 -39.45 -22.34
N LEU A 8 -30.82 -40.51 -23.01
CA LEU A 8 -29.82 -40.62 -24.08
C LEU A 8 -28.35 -40.25 -23.84
N ASP A 9 -27.57 -41.33 -23.72
CA ASP A 9 -26.26 -41.54 -24.36
C ASP A 9 -26.11 -40.78 -25.68
N MET A 10 -25.14 -39.86 -25.73
CA MET A 10 -24.61 -39.33 -26.97
C MET A 10 -23.14 -39.74 -27.10
N LYS A 11 -23.02 -40.84 -27.86
CA LYS A 11 -21.89 -41.37 -28.61
C LYS A 11 -20.78 -40.35 -28.92
N ALA A 12 -19.56 -40.70 -28.52
CA ALA A 12 -18.33 -40.05 -28.96
C ALA A 12 -18.10 -40.30 -30.46
N GLU A 13 -18.10 -39.23 -31.25
CA GLU A 13 -17.45 -39.20 -32.57
C GLU A 13 -16.04 -38.61 -32.42
N PRO A 14 -15.04 -39.15 -33.14
CA PRO A 14 -13.68 -38.64 -33.09
C PRO A 14 -13.60 -37.34 -33.89
N VAL A 15 -13.22 -36.25 -33.23
CA VAL A 15 -12.91 -35.00 -33.90
C VAL A 15 -11.57 -35.16 -34.63
N ASP A 16 -11.64 -35.01 -35.94
CA ASP A 16 -10.56 -34.96 -36.92
C ASP A 16 -9.47 -33.97 -36.48
N GLU A 17 -8.30 -34.49 -36.14
CA GLU A 17 -7.11 -33.74 -35.75
C GLU A 17 -6.36 -33.29 -37.01
N SER A 18 -6.98 -32.42 -37.82
CA SER A 18 -6.30 -31.70 -38.90
C SER A 18 -5.69 -30.41 -38.32
N LEU A 19 -4.44 -30.53 -37.88
CA LEU A 19 -3.56 -29.40 -37.51
C LEU A 19 -3.57 -28.32 -38.60
N PRO A 20 -3.75 -27.02 -38.28
CA PRO A 20 -3.39 -25.98 -39.23
C PRO A 20 -1.87 -25.97 -39.42
N GLU A 21 -1.47 -26.19 -40.66
CA GLU A 21 -0.11 -26.18 -41.17
C GLU A 21 0.65 -24.92 -40.71
N VAL A 22 1.70 -25.14 -39.92
CA VAL A 22 2.60 -24.10 -39.42
C VAL A 22 3.24 -23.39 -40.60
N ALA A 23 2.85 -22.13 -40.82
CA ALA A 23 3.49 -21.25 -41.78
C ALA A 23 4.99 -21.13 -41.46
N LYS A 24 5.83 -21.55 -42.42
CA LYS A 24 7.29 -21.41 -42.38
C LYS A 24 7.67 -19.93 -42.20
N PRO A 25 8.68 -19.60 -41.37
CA PRO A 25 9.13 -18.23 -41.22
C PRO A 25 9.79 -17.73 -42.50
N VAL A 26 9.30 -16.60 -43.01
CA VAL A 26 9.92 -15.81 -44.07
C VAL A 26 11.29 -15.31 -43.58
N PRO A 27 12.38 -15.42 -44.35
CA PRO A 27 13.67 -14.90 -43.94
C PRO A 27 13.63 -13.37 -43.88
N ALA A 28 14.00 -12.82 -42.71
CA ALA A 28 14.12 -11.39 -42.48
C ALA A 28 15.11 -10.75 -43.46
N ALA A 29 14.61 -9.85 -44.31
CA ALA A 29 15.42 -8.99 -45.15
C ALA A 29 16.31 -8.09 -44.27
N LYS A 30 17.60 -8.06 -44.59
CA LYS A 30 18.62 -7.22 -43.92
C LYS A 30 18.19 -5.75 -43.96
N ALA A 31 17.95 -5.17 -42.78
CA ALA A 31 17.74 -3.73 -42.62
C ALA A 31 19.03 -2.96 -42.94
N LYS A 32 18.94 -2.05 -43.91
CA LYS A 32 19.98 -1.12 -44.34
C LYS A 32 19.98 0.08 -43.38
N PRO A 33 21.13 0.60 -42.91
CA PRO A 33 21.14 1.71 -41.98
C PRO A 33 20.63 3.00 -42.65
N LEU A 34 19.74 3.69 -41.94
CA LEU A 34 19.13 4.97 -42.34
C LEU A 34 20.20 6.07 -42.41
N ARG A 35 20.29 6.73 -43.56
CA ARG A 35 21.01 8.00 -43.74
C ARG A 35 20.15 9.14 -43.17
N PRO A 36 20.75 10.15 -42.53
CA PRO A 36 20.02 11.35 -42.15
C PRO A 36 19.58 12.14 -43.40
N VAL A 37 18.32 12.57 -43.37
CA VAL A 37 17.65 13.42 -44.36
C VAL A 37 18.20 14.84 -44.26
N PRO A 38 18.62 15.49 -45.37
CA PRO A 38 18.94 16.92 -45.39
C PRO A 38 17.67 17.77 -45.25
N GLN A 39 17.74 18.83 -44.45
CA GLN A 39 16.72 19.88 -44.40
C GLN A 39 16.65 20.61 -45.75
N GLU A 40 15.50 20.52 -46.42
CA GLU A 40 15.10 21.38 -47.53
C GLU A 40 14.80 22.80 -47.00
N VAL A 41 15.51 23.78 -47.56
CA VAL A 41 15.18 25.21 -47.52
C VAL A 41 14.41 25.52 -48.81
N PRO A 42 13.34 26.33 -48.79
CA PRO A 42 12.53 26.60 -49.98
C PRO A 42 13.33 27.30 -51.08
N ASP A 43 13.19 26.75 -52.29
CA ASP A 43 13.62 27.29 -53.57
C ASP A 43 12.66 28.40 -54.02
N ASP A 44 13.19 29.56 -54.41
CA ASP A 44 12.47 30.48 -55.27
C ASP A 44 13.46 31.09 -56.28
N GLY A 45 13.55 30.44 -57.43
CA GLY A 45 13.45 31.08 -58.74
C GLY A 45 14.62 31.95 -59.20
N GLY A 46 15.46 31.40 -60.08
CA GLY A 46 16.36 32.23 -60.88
C GLY A 46 17.35 31.47 -61.76
N ASP A 47 16.86 30.95 -62.88
CA ASP A 47 17.62 30.46 -64.03
C ASP A 47 18.78 31.41 -64.41
N VAL A 48 20.04 31.01 -64.22
CA VAL A 48 21.15 31.47 -65.10
C VAL A 48 22.23 30.39 -65.21
N ARG A 49 22.27 29.77 -66.39
CA ARG A 49 23.39 28.96 -66.90
C ARG A 49 24.64 29.83 -67.04
N ALA A 50 25.74 29.49 -66.37
CA ALA A 50 27.03 30.14 -66.55
C ALA A 50 28.16 29.11 -66.87
N PRO A 51 29.05 29.43 -67.82
CA PRO A 51 29.91 28.46 -68.51
C PRO A 51 31.22 28.16 -67.77
N ALA A 52 31.86 27.04 -68.16
CA ALA A 52 33.19 26.64 -67.74
C ALA A 52 34.22 27.77 -67.95
N ARG A 53 34.84 28.24 -66.86
CA ARG A 53 35.87 29.28 -66.91
C ARG A 53 37.26 28.68 -66.66
N ALA A 54 38.13 28.86 -67.66
CA ALA A 54 39.52 28.41 -67.68
C ALA A 54 40.36 29.02 -66.54
N LYS A 55 41.37 28.25 -66.10
CA LYS A 55 42.35 28.67 -65.07
C LYS A 55 43.13 29.91 -65.56
N PRO A 56 43.21 31.00 -64.79
CA PRO A 56 44.01 32.16 -65.17
C PRO A 56 45.51 31.89 -64.99
N ALA A 57 46.30 32.30 -65.99
CA ALA A 57 47.75 32.29 -65.97
C ALA A 57 48.29 33.29 -64.92
N ARG A 58 49.32 32.87 -64.18
CA ARG A 58 50.06 33.72 -63.23
C ARG A 58 50.82 34.83 -63.97
N PRO A 59 50.69 36.11 -63.57
CA PRO A 59 51.55 37.15 -64.08
C PRO A 59 52.95 37.05 -63.44
N ALA A 60 53.99 37.04 -64.28
CA ALA A 60 55.37 37.18 -63.86
C ALA A 60 55.65 38.65 -63.52
N ALA A 61 55.59 38.99 -62.24
CA ALA A 61 55.96 40.31 -61.75
C ALA A 61 57.49 40.48 -61.79
N LYS A 62 57.94 41.41 -62.65
CA LYS A 62 59.31 41.90 -62.75
C LYS A 62 59.67 42.60 -61.44
N ARG A 63 60.74 42.14 -60.79
CA ARG A 63 61.28 42.74 -59.56
C ARG A 63 62.25 43.85 -59.95
N ASP A 64 61.78 45.09 -59.89
CA ASP A 64 62.67 46.25 -59.97
C ASP A 64 63.37 46.42 -58.61
N GLY A 65 64.70 46.45 -58.65
CA GLY A 65 65.55 46.54 -57.45
C GLY A 65 65.45 47.92 -56.82
N PHE A 66 64.91 47.99 -55.60
CA PHE A 66 65.08 49.15 -54.73
C PHE A 66 66.50 49.13 -54.14
N PRO A 67 67.27 50.23 -54.21
CA PRO A 67 68.55 50.31 -53.51
C PRO A 67 68.28 50.33 -52.00
N LEU A 68 68.75 49.30 -51.28
CA LEU A 68 68.78 49.32 -49.82
C LEU A 68 69.84 50.34 -49.40
N ALA A 69 69.38 51.52 -49.00
CA ALA A 69 70.16 52.40 -48.13
C ALA A 69 70.28 51.73 -46.75
N ASP A 70 71.45 51.87 -46.15
CA ASP A 70 71.85 51.27 -44.88
C ASP A 70 70.90 51.65 -43.74
N ALA A 71 69.83 50.87 -43.58
CA ALA A 71 69.00 50.90 -42.39
C ALA A 71 69.57 49.87 -41.42
N GLN A 72 70.35 50.35 -40.44
CA GLN A 72 70.67 49.61 -39.23
C GLN A 72 69.36 49.14 -38.59
N ALA A 73 69.01 47.87 -38.83
CA ALA A 73 67.94 47.20 -38.13
C ALA A 73 68.38 47.06 -36.66
N PRO A 74 67.58 47.53 -35.68
CA PRO A 74 67.86 47.23 -34.29
C PRO A 74 67.83 45.70 -34.16
N ASP A 75 68.87 45.17 -33.52
CA ASP A 75 69.02 43.76 -33.17
C ASP A 75 67.88 43.38 -32.22
N ILE A 76 66.74 43.01 -32.79
CA ILE A 76 65.60 42.48 -32.03
C ILE A 76 65.99 41.07 -31.65
N ALA A 77 66.67 41.02 -30.50
CA ALA A 77 66.62 40.00 -29.48
C ALA A 77 66.28 38.61 -30.02
N GLY A 78 67.33 37.81 -30.19
CA GLY A 78 67.28 36.42 -30.62
C GLY A 78 66.04 35.68 -30.13
N LEU A 79 65.21 35.25 -31.08
CA LEU A 79 64.20 34.23 -30.82
C LEU A 79 64.93 33.03 -30.20
N PRO A 80 64.64 32.65 -28.95
CA PRO A 80 65.26 31.47 -28.39
C PRO A 80 64.80 30.28 -29.25
N ARG A 81 65.73 29.71 -30.03
CA ARG A 81 65.60 28.34 -30.53
C ARG A 81 65.49 27.46 -29.29
N LYS A 82 64.27 27.27 -28.82
CA LYS A 82 63.93 26.44 -27.66
C LYS A 82 64.27 25.03 -28.09
N GLY A 83 65.51 24.62 -27.83
CA GLY A 83 65.97 23.27 -28.09
C GLY A 83 64.95 22.29 -27.54
N ARG A 84 64.68 21.21 -28.29
CA ARG A 84 63.88 20.06 -27.86
C ARG A 84 64.46 19.55 -26.54
N ARG A 85 64.11 20.18 -25.41
CA ARG A 85 64.48 19.68 -24.09
C ARG A 85 63.75 18.37 -23.94
N LYS A 86 64.46 17.38 -23.39
CA LYS A 86 64.02 16.04 -22.98
C LYS A 86 62.89 16.09 -21.92
N ARG A 87 61.83 16.86 -22.16
CA ARG A 87 60.71 17.17 -21.25
C ARG A 87 59.62 16.10 -21.27
N SER A 88 59.59 15.25 -22.29
CA SER A 88 58.62 14.16 -22.41
C SER A 88 58.99 12.94 -21.58
N VAL A 89 60.28 12.67 -21.33
CA VAL A 89 60.71 11.43 -20.66
C VAL A 89 60.18 11.33 -19.23
N GLY A 90 60.18 12.43 -18.47
CA GLY A 90 59.62 12.45 -17.11
C GLY A 90 58.10 12.25 -17.05
N LEU A 91 57.37 12.79 -18.04
CA LEU A 91 55.92 12.60 -18.15
C LEU A 91 55.56 11.18 -18.61
N TRP A 92 56.34 10.61 -19.55
CA TRP A 92 56.17 9.22 -19.96
C TRP A 92 56.53 8.24 -18.84
N ALA A 93 57.57 8.54 -18.05
CA ALA A 93 57.94 7.74 -16.88
C ALA A 93 56.87 7.79 -15.79
N SER A 94 56.30 8.97 -15.49
CA SER A 94 55.20 9.09 -14.54
C SER A 94 53.92 8.42 -15.05
N PHE A 95 53.64 8.50 -16.35
CA PHE A 95 52.51 7.80 -16.97
C PHE A 95 52.68 6.27 -16.88
N LEU A 96 53.87 5.75 -17.20
CA LEU A 96 54.15 4.33 -17.10
C LEU A 96 54.03 3.83 -15.65
N LEU A 97 54.61 4.55 -14.70
CA LEU A 97 54.61 4.14 -13.29
C LEU A 97 53.22 4.24 -12.65
N MET A 98 52.43 5.25 -13.00
CA MET A 98 51.16 5.54 -12.34
C MET A 98 49.94 4.96 -13.05
N VAL A 99 50.03 4.72 -14.37
CA VAL A 99 48.93 4.17 -15.18
C VAL A 99 49.28 2.78 -15.68
N ALA A 100 50.39 2.61 -16.39
CA ALA A 100 50.70 1.32 -17.03
C ALA A 100 51.02 0.21 -16.03
N VAL A 101 51.78 0.50 -14.97
CA VAL A 101 52.14 -0.50 -13.96
C VAL A 101 50.90 -0.96 -13.15
N PRO A 102 50.05 -0.08 -12.59
CA PRO A 102 48.85 -0.52 -11.86
C PRO A 102 47.84 -1.23 -12.74
N THR A 103 47.71 -0.83 -14.01
CA THR A 103 46.77 -1.47 -14.94
C THR A 103 47.25 -2.84 -15.41
N LEU A 104 48.55 -3.00 -15.63
CA LEU A 104 49.16 -4.29 -15.94
C LEU A 104 49.09 -5.22 -14.73
N ALA A 105 49.36 -4.72 -13.53
CA ALA A 105 49.19 -5.48 -12.28
C ALA A 105 47.74 -5.91 -12.08
N ALA A 106 46.76 -5.01 -12.28
CA ALA A 106 45.34 -5.35 -12.22
C ALA A 106 44.92 -6.35 -13.31
N GLY A 107 45.46 -6.23 -14.52
CA GLY A 107 45.22 -7.18 -15.61
C GLY A 107 45.74 -8.58 -15.30
N ILE A 108 46.95 -8.67 -14.76
CA ILE A 108 47.54 -9.95 -14.33
C ILE A 108 46.72 -10.55 -13.17
N TYR A 109 46.32 -9.72 -12.20
CA TYR A 109 45.52 -10.15 -11.07
C TYR A 109 44.13 -10.66 -11.49
N CYS A 110 43.37 -9.87 -12.23
CA CYS A 110 42.05 -10.25 -12.74
C CYS A 110 42.10 -11.41 -13.75
N GLY A 111 43.22 -11.58 -14.47
CA GLY A 111 43.40 -12.63 -15.45
C GLY A 111 43.76 -13.99 -14.87
N LEU A 112 44.63 -14.03 -13.87
CA LEU A 112 45.22 -15.27 -13.35
C LEU A 112 44.75 -15.64 -11.94
N PHE A 113 44.41 -14.66 -11.09
CA PHE A 113 44.16 -14.92 -9.67
C PHE A 113 42.69 -14.84 -9.29
N VAL A 114 41.88 -13.97 -9.91
CA VAL A 114 40.47 -13.84 -9.52
C VAL A 114 39.69 -15.10 -9.88
N SER A 115 39.02 -15.68 -8.89
CA SER A 115 38.19 -16.87 -9.09
C SER A 115 36.98 -16.58 -9.98
N ASN A 116 36.64 -17.56 -10.81
CA ASN A 116 35.48 -17.49 -11.67
C ASN A 116 34.20 -17.61 -10.83
N GLN A 117 33.26 -16.71 -11.06
CA GLN A 117 31.97 -16.68 -10.38
C GLN A 117 30.86 -16.99 -11.39
N TYR A 118 30.04 -17.96 -11.02
CA TYR A 118 28.87 -18.43 -11.74
C TYR A 118 27.62 -17.81 -11.14
N MET A 119 26.63 -17.52 -11.99
CA MET A 119 25.39 -16.89 -11.58
C MET A 119 24.21 -17.79 -11.92
N SER A 120 23.36 -18.06 -10.92
CA SER A 120 22.05 -18.69 -11.12
C SER A 120 20.98 -17.64 -10.88
N GLU A 121 20.09 -17.45 -11.86
CA GLU A 121 18.97 -16.52 -11.75
C GLU A 121 17.64 -17.26 -11.64
N PHE A 122 16.74 -16.74 -10.82
CA PHE A 122 15.35 -17.16 -10.78
C PHE A 122 14.42 -15.94 -10.72
N ARG A 123 13.21 -16.11 -11.24
CA ARG A 123 12.18 -15.07 -11.27
C ARG A 123 10.89 -15.63 -10.69
N PHE A 124 10.29 -14.90 -9.77
CA PHE A 124 9.00 -15.27 -9.19
C PHE A 124 8.04 -14.08 -9.18
N ALA A 125 6.75 -14.42 -9.20
CA ALA A 125 5.67 -13.48 -9.02
C ALA A 125 4.76 -14.01 -7.91
N VAL A 126 4.58 -13.23 -6.85
CA VAL A 126 3.53 -13.51 -5.87
C VAL A 126 2.22 -13.02 -6.44
N ARG A 127 1.25 -13.93 -6.61
CA ARG A 127 -0.12 -13.58 -7.01
C ARG A 127 -1.09 -14.23 -6.04
N SER A 128 -1.89 -13.43 -5.33
CA SER A 128 -3.11 -13.95 -4.72
C SER A 128 -4.18 -14.07 -5.81
N GLN A 129 -4.68 -15.27 -6.04
CA GLN A 129 -5.90 -15.45 -6.83
C GLN A 129 -7.07 -15.43 -5.86
N ASP A 130 -7.76 -14.30 -5.81
CA ASP A 130 -8.96 -14.13 -5.01
C ASP A 130 -10.19 -14.20 -5.90
N PHE A 131 -11.06 -15.17 -5.65
CA PHE A 131 -12.39 -15.20 -6.25
C PHE A 131 -13.21 -14.05 -5.67
N ALA A 132 -13.63 -13.11 -6.53
CA ALA A 132 -14.56 -12.07 -6.12
C ALA A 132 -15.89 -12.74 -5.68
N PRO A 133 -16.41 -12.47 -4.46
CA PRO A 133 -17.67 -13.05 -4.02
C PRO A 133 -18.78 -12.64 -4.98
N ALA A 134 -19.52 -13.64 -5.51
CA ALA A 134 -20.64 -13.39 -6.41
C ALA A 134 -21.66 -12.44 -5.75
N GLY A 135 -21.91 -11.28 -6.38
CA GLY A 135 -22.85 -10.26 -5.87
C GLY A 135 -22.21 -8.95 -5.36
N THR A 136 -20.88 -8.80 -5.41
CA THR A 136 -20.25 -7.49 -5.12
C THR A 136 -20.53 -6.48 -6.24
N SER A 137 -20.91 -5.26 -5.86
CA SER A 137 -21.16 -4.17 -6.83
C SER A 137 -19.89 -3.84 -7.63
N ALA A 138 -20.04 -3.37 -8.87
CA ALA A 138 -18.89 -3.00 -9.71
C ALA A 138 -17.97 -1.96 -9.04
N ALA A 139 -18.54 -1.01 -8.29
CA ALA A 139 -17.79 -0.02 -7.54
C ALA A 139 -16.99 -0.61 -6.36
N SER A 140 -17.58 -1.53 -5.59
CA SER A 140 -16.87 -2.22 -4.50
C SER A 140 -15.79 -3.16 -5.03
N THR A 141 -16.03 -3.78 -6.19
CA THR A 141 -15.05 -4.59 -6.89
C THR A 141 -13.87 -3.75 -7.38
N ALA A 142 -14.12 -2.56 -7.93
CA ALA A 142 -13.09 -1.65 -8.42
C ALA A 142 -12.24 -1.05 -7.28
N LEU A 143 -12.86 -0.60 -6.19
CA LEU A 143 -12.15 -0.10 -5.02
C LEU A 143 -11.34 -1.20 -4.33
N GLY A 144 -11.95 -2.39 -4.20
CA GLY A 144 -11.25 -3.58 -3.71
C GLY A 144 -10.08 -3.98 -4.60
N ALA A 145 -10.22 -3.87 -5.92
CA ALA A 145 -9.14 -4.16 -6.86
C ALA A 145 -7.96 -3.18 -6.72
N ALA A 146 -8.23 -1.89 -6.49
CA ALA A 146 -7.19 -0.89 -6.25
C ALA A 146 -6.44 -1.14 -4.94
N ALA A 147 -7.15 -1.45 -3.85
CA ALA A 147 -6.54 -1.81 -2.57
C ALA A 147 -5.72 -3.11 -2.66
N ARG A 148 -6.22 -4.11 -3.40
CA ARG A 148 -5.54 -5.40 -3.64
C ARG A 148 -4.28 -5.26 -4.50
N GLY A 149 -4.30 -4.38 -5.51
CA GLY A 149 -3.12 -4.07 -6.33
C GLY A 149 -1.94 -3.55 -5.50
N MET A 150 -2.22 -2.80 -4.41
CA MET A 150 -1.18 -2.35 -3.48
C MET A 150 -0.58 -3.50 -2.64
N GLY A 151 -1.38 -4.49 -2.25
CA GLY A 151 -0.92 -5.65 -1.47
C GLY A 151 0.05 -6.57 -2.24
N MET A 152 -0.13 -6.71 -3.55
CA MET A 152 0.78 -7.50 -4.40
C MET A 152 2.21 -6.93 -4.41
N PHE A 153 2.35 -5.61 -4.32
CA PHE A 153 3.66 -4.98 -4.26
C PHE A 153 4.35 -5.26 -2.92
N THR A 154 3.63 -5.18 -1.80
CA THR A 154 4.21 -5.39 -0.46
C THR A 154 4.77 -6.80 -0.27
N ASP A 155 4.09 -7.84 -0.78
CA ASP A 155 4.54 -9.22 -0.61
C ASP A 155 5.84 -9.51 -1.38
N ASN A 156 6.00 -8.95 -2.58
CA ASN A 156 7.23 -9.09 -3.37
C ASN A 156 8.41 -8.36 -2.71
N PHE A 157 8.19 -7.15 -2.17
CA PHE A 157 9.22 -6.43 -1.42
C PHE A 157 9.67 -7.20 -0.18
N LEU A 158 8.72 -7.83 0.54
CA LEU A 158 9.02 -8.62 1.72
C LEU A 158 9.97 -9.80 1.41
N VAL A 159 9.80 -10.47 0.27
CA VAL A 159 10.72 -11.55 -0.12
C VAL A 159 12.11 -11.02 -0.42
N VAL A 160 12.22 -9.89 -1.13
CA VAL A 160 13.52 -9.27 -1.45
C VAL A 160 14.25 -8.89 -0.15
N ASP A 161 13.55 -8.28 0.80
CA ASP A 161 14.10 -7.95 2.12
C ASP A 161 14.49 -9.21 2.89
N TYR A 162 13.66 -10.26 2.87
CA TYR A 162 13.99 -11.53 3.49
C TYR A 162 15.27 -12.15 2.89
N LEU A 163 15.39 -12.22 1.57
CA LEU A 163 16.52 -12.84 0.88
C LEU A 163 17.87 -12.16 1.18
N THR A 164 17.85 -10.86 1.46
CA THR A 164 19.03 -10.07 1.85
C THR A 164 19.24 -9.99 3.36
N SER A 165 18.26 -10.46 4.15
CA SER A 165 18.31 -10.46 5.60
C SER A 165 19.22 -11.54 6.17
N ARG A 166 19.57 -11.37 7.44
CA ARG A 166 20.25 -12.38 8.25
C ARG A 166 19.44 -13.68 8.35
N GLN A 167 18.11 -13.60 8.40
CA GLN A 167 17.26 -14.77 8.59
C GLN A 167 17.36 -15.73 7.40
N ALA A 168 17.42 -15.23 6.16
CA ALA A 168 17.62 -16.08 4.99
C ALA A 168 18.96 -16.83 5.03
N VAL A 169 20.03 -16.18 5.51
CA VAL A 169 21.34 -16.84 5.69
C VAL A 169 21.24 -17.96 6.73
N GLU A 170 20.60 -17.72 7.87
CA GLU A 170 20.38 -18.73 8.91
C GLU A 170 19.51 -19.89 8.43
N ASP A 171 18.47 -19.61 7.63
CA ASP A 171 17.61 -20.63 7.05
C ASP A 171 18.34 -21.46 5.99
N LEU A 172 19.14 -20.81 5.14
CA LEU A 172 19.97 -21.46 4.11
C LEU A 172 21.03 -22.38 4.74
N MET A 173 21.66 -21.95 5.84
CA MET A 173 22.61 -22.77 6.60
C MET A 173 22.02 -24.06 7.17
N LYS A 174 20.70 -24.19 7.32
CA LYS A 174 20.07 -25.45 7.78
C LYS A 174 20.12 -26.57 6.73
N THR A 175 20.37 -26.22 5.48
CA THR A 175 20.28 -27.14 4.32
C THR A 175 21.53 -27.13 3.46
N VAL A 176 22.26 -26.01 3.44
CA VAL A 176 23.46 -25.79 2.64
C VAL A 176 24.55 -25.18 3.51
N ASP A 177 25.71 -25.82 3.56
CA ASP A 177 26.88 -25.33 4.29
C ASP A 177 27.57 -24.17 3.56
N LEU A 178 26.96 -22.97 3.60
CA LEU A 178 27.46 -21.76 2.94
C LEU A 178 28.90 -21.42 3.32
N ARG A 179 29.25 -21.63 4.60
CA ARG A 179 30.59 -21.32 5.10
C ARG A 179 31.63 -22.16 4.38
N GLU A 180 31.40 -23.45 4.18
CA GLU A 180 32.34 -24.32 3.49
C GLU A 180 32.46 -23.95 2.00
N MET A 181 31.33 -23.69 1.34
CA MET A 181 31.30 -23.30 -0.08
C MET A 181 32.09 -22.03 -0.37
N TYR A 182 31.93 -21.00 0.47
CA TYR A 182 32.60 -19.70 0.29
C TYR A 182 34.00 -19.63 0.90
N THR A 183 34.41 -20.62 1.71
CA THR A 183 35.78 -20.71 2.27
C THR A 183 36.65 -21.76 1.58
N ARG A 184 36.18 -22.41 0.50
CA ARG A 184 36.96 -23.41 -0.23
C ARG A 184 38.32 -22.87 -0.70
N GLY A 185 39.37 -23.68 -0.61
CA GLY A 185 40.75 -23.27 -0.91
C GLY A 185 41.04 -22.92 -2.38
N GLY A 186 40.11 -23.19 -3.30
CA GLY A 186 40.20 -22.78 -4.71
C GLY A 186 39.75 -21.34 -4.97
N VAL A 187 39.27 -20.64 -3.94
CA VAL A 187 38.84 -19.24 -4.04
C VAL A 187 40.00 -18.31 -3.70
N ASP A 188 40.13 -17.22 -4.46
CA ASP A 188 41.16 -16.21 -4.26
C ASP A 188 41.02 -15.46 -2.94
N TYR A 189 42.14 -14.94 -2.43
CA TYR A 189 42.21 -14.29 -1.13
C TYR A 189 41.28 -13.08 -0.96
N LEU A 190 40.95 -12.35 -2.05
CA LEU A 190 40.06 -11.18 -1.98
C LEU A 190 38.59 -11.58 -2.04
N SER A 191 38.23 -12.52 -2.92
CA SER A 191 36.83 -12.92 -3.11
C SER A 191 36.37 -13.95 -2.08
N ARG A 192 37.28 -14.64 -1.40
CA ARG A 192 36.96 -15.63 -0.37
C ARG A 192 36.37 -14.97 0.86
N LEU A 193 35.40 -15.65 1.49
CA LEU A 193 34.96 -15.28 2.83
C LEU A 193 36.13 -15.42 3.81
N ARG A 194 36.65 -14.29 4.31
CA ARG A 194 37.71 -14.28 5.32
C ARG A 194 37.13 -14.78 6.63
N GLY A 195 37.68 -15.87 7.15
CA GLY A 195 37.15 -16.66 8.26
C GLY A 195 37.21 -15.97 9.62
N GLU A 196 36.48 -14.87 9.79
CA GLU A 196 36.06 -14.43 11.12
C GLU A 196 34.62 -14.90 11.37
N GLU A 197 34.42 -15.55 12.51
CA GLU A 197 33.32 -16.48 12.76
C GLU A 197 31.94 -15.83 12.93
N THR A 198 31.86 -14.49 12.91
CA THR A 198 30.64 -13.75 13.20
C THR A 198 29.61 -13.92 12.08
N MET A 199 28.34 -14.03 12.47
CA MET A 199 27.23 -14.16 11.52
C MET A 199 27.12 -12.89 10.65
N GLU A 200 27.49 -11.75 11.22
CA GLU A 200 27.41 -10.42 10.63
C GLU A 200 28.34 -10.27 9.43
N ASN A 201 29.56 -10.84 9.51
CA ASN A 201 30.49 -10.87 8.38
C ASN A 201 29.97 -11.77 7.26
N LEU A 202 29.38 -12.92 7.61
CA LEU A 202 28.76 -13.81 6.62
C LEU A 202 27.57 -13.15 5.93
N VAL A 203 26.71 -12.44 6.66
CA VAL A 203 25.57 -11.71 6.09
C VAL A 203 26.04 -10.56 5.19
N THR A 204 27.04 -9.79 5.60
CA THR A 204 27.61 -8.72 4.78
C THR A 204 28.21 -9.28 3.48
N TYR A 205 28.92 -10.41 3.58
CA TYR A 205 29.44 -11.12 2.42
C TYR A 205 28.32 -11.66 1.53
N TRP A 206 27.28 -12.26 2.13
CA TRP A 206 26.10 -12.76 1.42
C TRP A 206 25.39 -11.67 0.63
N GLN A 207 25.15 -10.50 1.23
CA GLN A 207 24.57 -9.33 0.56
C GLN A 207 25.40 -8.88 -0.66
N SER A 208 26.71 -9.13 -0.66
CA SER A 208 27.57 -8.86 -1.81
C SER A 208 27.51 -9.95 -2.89
N MET A 209 26.86 -11.09 -2.62
CA MET A 209 26.79 -12.27 -3.49
C MET A 209 25.38 -12.51 -4.06
N ILE A 210 24.34 -11.99 -3.40
CA ILE A 210 22.96 -11.99 -3.88
C ILE A 210 22.56 -10.61 -4.39
N ASP A 211 21.97 -10.57 -5.58
CA ASP A 211 21.35 -9.37 -6.14
C ASP A 211 19.85 -9.66 -6.30
N ALA A 212 19.04 -9.17 -5.37
CA ALA A 212 17.58 -9.32 -5.39
C ALA A 212 16.95 -7.95 -5.67
N ASN A 213 16.19 -7.85 -6.76
CA ASN A 213 15.51 -6.62 -7.17
C ASN A 213 14.07 -6.90 -7.57
N PHE A 214 13.19 -5.94 -7.28
CA PHE A 214 11.80 -5.97 -7.73
C PHE A 214 11.56 -4.95 -8.83
N ASP A 215 11.02 -5.41 -9.96
CA ASP A 215 10.65 -4.55 -11.07
C ASP A 215 9.16 -4.20 -11.01
N LEU A 216 8.85 -2.93 -10.76
CA LEU A 216 7.47 -2.43 -10.66
C LEU A 216 6.72 -2.52 -12.00
N ALA A 217 7.42 -2.48 -13.14
CA ALA A 217 6.78 -2.50 -14.45
C ALA A 217 6.28 -3.92 -14.81
N THR A 218 7.09 -4.94 -14.50
CA THR A 218 6.73 -6.34 -14.79
C THR A 218 6.06 -7.04 -13.62
N GLY A 219 6.17 -6.51 -12.40
CA GLY A 219 5.66 -7.14 -11.19
C GLY A 219 6.42 -8.41 -10.81
N LEU A 220 7.65 -8.58 -11.31
CA LEU A 220 8.50 -9.74 -11.06
C LEU A 220 9.64 -9.38 -10.11
N ALA A 221 9.90 -10.27 -9.16
CA ALA A 221 11.14 -10.25 -8.39
C ALA A 221 12.21 -11.05 -9.14
N LEU A 222 13.33 -10.40 -9.43
CA LEU A 222 14.51 -10.98 -10.06
C LEU A 222 15.57 -11.20 -9.00
N VAL A 223 15.96 -12.46 -8.81
CA VAL A 223 17.01 -12.82 -7.86
C VAL A 223 18.14 -13.47 -8.62
N ARG A 224 19.34 -12.95 -8.43
CA ARG A 224 20.58 -13.49 -8.97
C ARG A 224 21.47 -13.89 -7.82
N VAL A 225 21.85 -15.15 -7.79
CA VAL A 225 22.76 -15.69 -6.79
C VAL A 225 24.07 -16.01 -7.47
N ARG A 226 25.16 -15.50 -6.91
CA ARG A 226 26.51 -15.80 -7.37
C ARG A 226 27.14 -16.90 -6.50
N ALA A 227 27.93 -17.79 -7.09
CA ALA A 227 28.80 -18.71 -6.36
C ALA A 227 30.06 -19.03 -7.17
N PHE A 228 31.05 -19.67 -6.55
CA PHE A 228 32.31 -20.04 -7.21
C PHE A 228 32.22 -21.28 -8.12
N THR A 229 31.13 -22.04 -8.02
CA THR A 229 30.83 -23.16 -8.92
C THR A 229 29.38 -23.05 -9.42
N ALA A 230 29.12 -23.59 -10.61
CA ALA A 230 27.77 -23.61 -11.18
C ALA A 230 26.79 -24.43 -10.33
N GLU A 231 27.26 -25.56 -9.78
CA GLU A 231 26.47 -26.43 -8.90
C GLU A 231 26.10 -25.75 -7.59
N ASP A 232 27.07 -25.08 -6.93
CA ASP A 232 26.82 -24.36 -5.69
C ASP A 232 25.83 -23.20 -5.92
N ALA A 233 25.97 -22.44 -7.02
CA ALA A 233 25.06 -21.35 -7.37
C ALA A 233 23.62 -21.86 -7.57
N HIS A 234 23.46 -22.97 -8.30
CA HIS A 234 22.16 -23.58 -8.55
C HIS A 234 21.54 -24.15 -7.27
N LYS A 235 22.34 -24.88 -6.45
CA LYS A 235 21.88 -25.46 -5.18
C LYS A 235 21.39 -24.38 -4.21
N ILE A 236 22.13 -23.29 -4.09
CA ILE A 236 21.72 -22.15 -3.27
C ILE A 236 20.42 -21.55 -3.81
N ALA A 237 20.35 -21.25 -5.11
CA ALA A 237 19.17 -20.64 -5.71
C ALA A 237 17.91 -21.52 -5.57
N ALA A 238 18.02 -22.83 -5.78
CA ALA A 238 16.91 -23.78 -5.60
C ALA A 238 16.41 -23.82 -4.14
N THR A 239 17.35 -23.75 -3.20
CA THR A 239 17.02 -23.70 -1.77
C THR A 239 16.32 -22.40 -1.40
N LEU A 240 16.78 -21.26 -1.91
CA LEU A 240 16.14 -19.96 -1.67
C LEU A 240 14.72 -19.91 -2.21
N VAL A 241 14.46 -20.46 -3.41
CA VAL A 241 13.09 -20.55 -3.96
C VAL A 241 12.17 -21.26 -2.97
N THR A 242 12.59 -22.43 -2.47
CA THR A 242 11.82 -23.21 -1.49
C THR A 242 11.57 -22.42 -0.19
N GLN A 243 12.56 -21.66 0.27
CA GLN A 243 12.44 -20.84 1.48
C GLN A 243 11.51 -19.64 1.28
N SER A 244 11.61 -18.94 0.14
CA SER A 244 10.72 -17.84 -0.21
C SER A 244 9.27 -18.31 -0.33
N GLU A 245 9.04 -19.45 -0.97
CA GLU A 245 7.72 -20.09 -1.05
C GLU A 245 7.18 -20.39 0.35
N ARG A 246 8.00 -21.00 1.22
CA ARG A 246 7.62 -21.30 2.59
C ARG A 246 7.29 -20.04 3.40
N LEU A 247 8.09 -18.98 3.30
CA LEU A 247 7.88 -17.74 4.01
C LEU A 247 6.53 -17.10 3.65
N ILE A 248 6.26 -16.96 2.35
CA ILE A 248 5.01 -16.36 1.87
C ILE A 248 3.83 -17.22 2.34
N ASN A 249 3.92 -18.53 2.16
CA ASN A 249 2.88 -19.44 2.61
C ASN A 249 2.62 -19.34 4.11
N GLU A 250 3.68 -19.18 4.93
CA GLU A 250 3.55 -18.99 6.37
C GLU A 250 2.90 -17.65 6.72
N ILE A 251 3.34 -16.55 6.10
CA ILE A 251 2.77 -15.22 6.35
C ILE A 251 1.28 -15.20 5.98
N SER A 252 0.93 -15.71 4.79
CA SER A 252 -0.48 -15.80 4.38
C SER A 252 -1.28 -16.72 5.30
N ALA A 253 -0.73 -17.89 5.69
CA ALA A 253 -1.41 -18.80 6.61
C ALA A 253 -1.57 -18.21 8.02
N ARG A 254 -0.63 -17.39 8.47
CA ARG A 254 -0.71 -16.67 9.74
C ARG A 254 -1.77 -15.56 9.65
N ALA A 255 -1.72 -14.72 8.62
CA ALA A 255 -2.68 -13.65 8.38
C ALA A 255 -4.13 -14.17 8.32
N ARG A 256 -4.37 -15.30 7.64
CA ARG A 256 -5.69 -15.95 7.60
C ARG A 256 -6.17 -16.42 8.99
N ARG A 257 -5.29 -17.10 9.73
CA ARG A 257 -5.62 -17.56 11.10
C ARG A 257 -5.91 -16.37 12.02
N ASP A 258 -5.13 -15.30 11.91
CA ASP A 258 -5.31 -14.10 12.71
C ASP A 258 -6.60 -13.36 12.33
N ALA A 259 -6.97 -13.30 11.05
CA ALA A 259 -8.23 -12.73 10.58
C ALA A 259 -9.45 -13.49 11.12
N VAL A 260 -9.45 -14.83 11.03
CA VAL A 260 -10.51 -15.67 11.60
C VAL A 260 -10.59 -15.49 13.12
N LYS A 261 -9.45 -15.56 13.81
CA LYS A 261 -9.39 -15.37 15.27
C LYS A 261 -9.89 -13.98 15.69
N PHE A 262 -9.55 -12.94 14.92
CA PHE A 262 -10.05 -11.58 15.14
C PHE A 262 -11.58 -11.54 15.02
N ALA A 263 -12.14 -12.10 13.95
CA ALA A 263 -13.58 -12.17 13.74
C ALA A 263 -14.30 -12.99 14.82
N GLU A 264 -13.73 -14.12 15.27
CA GLU A 264 -14.27 -14.92 16.38
C GLU A 264 -14.33 -14.12 17.68
N ASN A 265 -13.27 -13.37 17.99
CA ASN A 265 -13.25 -12.49 19.16
C ASN A 265 -14.28 -11.36 19.05
N ASP A 266 -14.50 -10.81 17.85
CA ASP A 266 -15.53 -9.80 17.61
C ASP A 266 -16.95 -10.34 17.80
N VAL A 267 -17.22 -11.56 17.33
CA VAL A 267 -18.50 -12.24 17.58
C VAL A 267 -18.70 -12.46 19.09
N SER A 268 -17.67 -12.91 19.81
CA SER A 268 -17.74 -13.08 21.27
C SER A 268 -18.06 -11.77 21.99
N ARG A 269 -17.42 -10.66 21.60
CA ARG A 269 -17.70 -9.32 22.16
C ARG A 269 -19.11 -8.85 21.82
N ALA A 270 -19.55 -9.07 20.59
CA ALA A 270 -20.89 -8.70 20.15
C ALA A 270 -21.97 -9.50 20.91
N GLU A 271 -21.73 -10.79 21.14
CA GLU A 271 -22.61 -11.65 21.92
C GLU A 271 -22.71 -11.18 23.38
N GLU A 272 -21.59 -10.85 24.02
CA GLU A 272 -21.59 -10.31 25.38
C GLU A 272 -22.37 -9.00 25.48
N ARG A 273 -22.18 -8.09 24.51
CA ARG A 273 -22.95 -6.83 24.43
C ARG A 273 -24.45 -7.09 24.25
N LEU A 274 -24.83 -8.04 23.41
CA LEU A 274 -26.23 -8.41 23.19
C LEU A 274 -26.85 -9.04 24.44
N ARG A 275 -26.12 -9.92 25.14
CA ARG A 275 -26.55 -10.49 26.42
C ARG A 275 -26.75 -9.40 27.47
N GLY A 276 -25.83 -8.44 27.56
CA GLY A 276 -25.93 -7.27 28.45
C GLY A 276 -27.16 -6.41 28.15
N ALA A 277 -27.37 -6.04 26.88
CA ALA A 277 -28.53 -5.24 26.48
C ALA A 277 -29.87 -5.97 26.71
N ARG A 278 -29.93 -7.28 26.43
CA ARG A 278 -31.11 -8.12 26.75
C ARG A 278 -31.34 -8.26 28.25
N ALA A 279 -30.30 -8.29 29.07
CA ALA A 279 -30.41 -8.30 30.53
C ALA A 279 -30.92 -6.95 31.06
N ALA A 280 -30.40 -5.83 30.55
CA ALA A 280 -30.88 -4.48 30.90
C ALA A 280 -32.37 -4.30 30.56
N LEU A 281 -32.81 -4.77 29.38
CA LEU A 281 -34.23 -4.71 28.99
C LEU A 281 -35.12 -5.58 29.89
N ARG A 282 -34.64 -6.76 30.29
CA ARG A 282 -35.36 -7.59 31.27
C ARG A 282 -35.46 -6.90 32.61
N GLN A 283 -34.36 -6.35 33.13
CA GLN A 283 -34.35 -5.63 34.39
C GLN A 283 -35.27 -4.40 34.37
N PHE A 284 -35.33 -3.67 33.26
CA PHE A 284 -36.28 -2.56 33.07
C PHE A 284 -37.74 -3.03 33.10
N ARG A 285 -38.04 -4.16 32.43
CA ARG A 285 -39.40 -4.75 32.46
C ARG A 285 -39.80 -5.24 33.85
N ASP A 286 -38.85 -5.85 34.57
CA ASP A 286 -39.06 -6.36 35.92
C ASP A 286 -39.29 -5.21 36.92
N SER A 287 -38.55 -4.10 36.80
CA SER A 287 -38.72 -2.92 37.67
C SER A 287 -40.01 -2.15 37.40
N GLN A 288 -40.41 -2.03 36.14
CA GLN A 288 -41.64 -1.33 35.75
C GLN A 288 -42.90 -2.20 35.89
N GLN A 289 -42.77 -3.47 36.30
CA GLN A 289 -43.84 -4.45 36.51
C GLN A 289 -44.85 -4.58 35.33
N THR A 290 -44.47 -4.13 34.14
CA THR A 290 -45.38 -4.01 33.00
C THR A 290 -44.74 -4.70 31.80
N PRO A 291 -45.31 -5.82 31.31
CA PRO A 291 -44.77 -6.59 30.18
C PRO A 291 -44.64 -5.78 28.88
N ASP A 292 -45.43 -4.71 28.73
CA ASP A 292 -45.51 -3.88 27.54
C ASP A 292 -45.69 -2.40 27.93
N ALA A 293 -44.62 -1.78 28.43
CA ALA A 293 -44.63 -0.40 28.93
C ALA A 293 -45.12 0.60 27.88
N ALA A 294 -44.76 0.42 26.60
CA ALA A 294 -45.19 1.28 25.51
C ALA A 294 -46.70 1.19 25.23
N ARG A 295 -47.26 -0.03 25.19
CA ARG A 295 -48.72 -0.22 25.01
C ARG A 295 -49.52 0.27 26.21
N THR A 296 -48.99 0.06 27.41
CA THR A 296 -49.65 0.48 28.66
C THR A 296 -49.62 1.99 28.82
N ALA A 297 -48.48 2.63 28.52
CA ALA A 297 -48.33 4.09 28.44
C ALA A 297 -49.31 4.73 27.46
N GLY A 298 -49.47 4.15 26.26
CA GLY A 298 -50.42 4.64 25.26
C GLY A 298 -51.87 4.53 25.72
N GLY A 299 -52.25 3.38 26.30
CA GLY A 299 -53.61 3.15 26.81
C GLY A 299 -53.99 4.06 27.98
N THR A 300 -53.08 4.31 28.92
CA THR A 300 -53.31 5.22 30.06
C THR A 300 -53.30 6.70 29.64
N LEU A 301 -52.49 7.07 28.63
CA LEU A 301 -52.57 8.39 28.00
C LEU A 301 -53.93 8.62 27.36
N ASP A 302 -54.41 7.67 26.56
CA ASP A 302 -55.71 7.77 25.89
C ASP A 302 -56.85 7.88 26.90
N LEU A 303 -56.80 7.12 27.99
CA LEU A 303 -57.77 7.22 29.08
C LEU A 303 -57.71 8.60 29.76
N THR A 304 -56.51 9.10 30.05
CA THR A 304 -56.31 10.43 30.64
C THR A 304 -56.82 11.54 29.70
N MET A 305 -56.58 11.44 28.40
CA MET A 305 -57.09 12.40 27.41
C MET A 305 -58.61 12.38 27.30
N LYS A 306 -59.23 11.18 27.35
CA LYS A 306 -60.70 11.04 27.42
C LYS A 306 -61.28 11.70 28.68
N LEU A 307 -60.69 11.43 29.85
CA LEU A 307 -61.13 12.02 31.13
C LEU A 307 -60.95 13.55 31.15
N ARG A 308 -59.86 14.06 30.56
CA ARG A 308 -59.65 15.51 30.40
C ARG A 308 -60.67 16.15 29.47
N GLY A 309 -61.07 15.47 28.40
CA GLY A 309 -62.17 15.89 27.52
C GLY A 309 -63.51 15.94 28.25
N GLU A 310 -63.82 14.92 29.05
CA GLU A 310 -65.04 14.89 29.89
C GLU A 310 -65.05 16.01 30.93
N LEU A 311 -63.90 16.24 31.59
CA LEU A 311 -63.73 17.32 32.55
C LEU A 311 -63.94 18.70 31.91
N ALA A 312 -63.37 18.95 30.73
CA ALA A 312 -63.56 20.20 30.00
C ALA A 312 -65.05 20.42 29.63
N GLY A 313 -65.75 19.35 29.23
CA GLY A 313 -67.19 19.38 28.98
C GLY A 313 -68.01 19.73 30.22
N LEU A 314 -67.73 19.07 31.37
CA LEU A 314 -68.40 19.34 32.64
C LEU A 314 -68.13 20.77 33.15
N GLN A 315 -66.90 21.26 33.00
CA GLN A 315 -66.54 22.64 33.37
C GLN A 315 -67.25 23.67 32.50
N SER A 316 -67.35 23.44 31.19
CA SER A 316 -68.09 24.30 30.26
C SER A 316 -69.58 24.37 30.63
N GLN A 317 -70.20 23.22 30.91
CA GLN A 317 -71.60 23.14 31.37
C GLN A 317 -71.79 23.92 32.68
N LEU A 318 -70.92 23.72 33.66
CA LEU A 318 -70.98 24.43 34.93
C LEU A 318 -70.81 25.95 34.75
N ALA A 319 -69.89 26.39 33.87
CA ALA A 319 -69.71 27.80 33.56
C ALA A 319 -70.99 28.42 32.97
N SER A 320 -71.65 27.73 32.03
CA SER A 320 -72.91 28.19 31.43
C SER A 320 -74.09 28.21 32.43
N LEU A 321 -74.16 27.22 33.33
CA LEU A 321 -75.20 27.12 34.35
C LEU A 321 -75.04 28.21 35.41
N ARG A 322 -73.81 28.55 35.79
CA ARG A 322 -73.51 29.63 36.76
C ARG A 322 -73.85 31.03 36.22
N THR A 323 -73.98 31.22 34.91
CA THR A 323 -74.43 32.49 34.33
C THR A 323 -75.89 32.79 34.65
N TYR A 324 -76.72 31.77 34.86
CA TYR A 324 -78.17 31.92 35.01
C TYR A 324 -78.77 31.28 36.28
N MET A 325 -78.01 30.48 37.04
CA MET A 325 -78.46 29.82 38.26
C MET A 325 -77.68 30.26 39.51
N ASN A 326 -78.34 30.18 40.68
CA ASN A 326 -77.71 30.45 41.97
C ASN A 326 -76.61 29.41 42.26
N PRO A 327 -75.43 29.81 42.78
CA PRO A 327 -74.35 28.91 43.15
C PRO A 327 -74.74 27.74 44.07
N ASN A 328 -75.81 27.88 44.87
CA ASN A 328 -76.30 26.83 45.78
C ASN A 328 -77.38 25.91 45.18
N ALA A 329 -77.70 26.04 43.88
CA ALA A 329 -78.67 25.17 43.24
C ALA A 329 -78.19 23.70 43.24
N PRO A 330 -79.09 22.71 43.47
CA PRO A 330 -78.72 21.30 43.51
C PRO A 330 -77.99 20.81 42.24
N THR A 331 -78.35 21.34 41.08
CA THR A 331 -77.72 21.03 39.79
C THR A 331 -76.26 21.47 39.72
N VAL A 332 -75.92 22.65 40.26
CA VAL A 332 -74.53 23.15 40.33
C VAL A 332 -73.68 22.25 41.23
N LYS A 333 -74.20 21.87 42.41
CA LYS A 333 -73.49 20.98 43.34
C LYS A 333 -73.23 19.58 42.78
N VAL A 334 -74.15 19.05 41.97
CA VAL A 334 -73.96 17.76 41.27
C VAL A 334 -72.88 17.86 40.20
N LEU A 335 -72.81 18.96 39.44
CA LEU A 335 -71.71 19.15 38.48
C LEU A 335 -70.37 19.36 39.20
N GLU A 336 -70.33 20.11 40.30
CA GLU A 336 -69.12 20.30 41.09
C GLU A 336 -68.59 18.99 41.66
N SER A 337 -69.47 18.13 42.21
CA SER A 337 -69.07 16.83 42.72
C SER A 337 -68.56 15.91 41.62
N ARG A 338 -69.14 15.98 40.42
CA ARG A 338 -68.72 15.20 39.25
C ARG A 338 -67.35 15.68 38.73
N ILE A 339 -67.14 16.99 38.63
CA ILE A 339 -65.83 17.57 38.29
C ILE A 339 -64.77 17.13 39.32
N ALA A 340 -65.08 17.21 40.61
CA ALA A 340 -64.16 16.79 41.67
C ALA A 340 -63.84 15.28 41.59
N ALA A 341 -64.83 14.44 41.27
CA ALA A 341 -64.63 13.01 41.06
C ALA A 341 -63.73 12.71 39.85
N THR A 342 -64.00 13.34 38.70
CA THR A 342 -63.19 13.18 37.49
C THR A 342 -61.77 13.71 37.69
N GLN A 343 -61.58 14.84 38.39
CA GLN A 343 -60.27 15.35 38.78
C GLN A 343 -59.50 14.37 39.67
N LYS A 344 -60.18 13.78 40.66
CA LYS A 344 -59.58 12.79 41.55
C LYS A 344 -59.13 11.53 40.80
N GLN A 345 -59.89 11.12 39.78
CA GLN A 345 -59.58 9.96 38.96
C GLN A 345 -58.39 10.22 38.01
N ILE A 346 -58.28 11.43 37.45
CA ILE A 346 -57.08 11.87 36.71
C ILE A 346 -55.86 11.84 37.66
N ALA A 347 -55.99 12.42 38.86
CA ALA A 347 -54.91 12.47 39.84
C ALA A 347 -54.49 11.09 40.36
N SER A 348 -55.41 10.12 40.48
CA SER A 348 -55.07 8.75 40.89
C SER A 348 -54.28 8.01 39.80
N ILE A 349 -54.68 8.15 38.53
CA ILE A 349 -53.97 7.54 37.40
C ILE A 349 -52.57 8.15 37.27
N GLU A 350 -52.43 9.47 37.39
CA GLU A 350 -51.14 10.17 37.40
C GLU A 350 -50.26 9.75 38.60
N GLY A 351 -50.85 9.54 39.77
CA GLY A 351 -50.15 9.12 40.99
C GLY A 351 -49.69 7.66 40.98
N GLU A 352 -50.45 6.75 40.35
CA GLU A 352 -50.04 5.36 40.15
C GLU A 352 -48.87 5.27 39.16
N MET A 353 -48.85 6.09 38.12
CA MET A 353 -47.71 6.19 37.19
C MET A 353 -46.47 6.83 37.83
N GLY A 354 -46.65 7.82 38.70
CA GLY A 354 -45.57 8.49 39.43
C GLY A 354 -44.76 7.58 40.37
N LYS A 355 -45.37 6.49 40.85
CA LYS A 355 -44.72 5.53 41.77
C LYS A 355 -43.84 4.50 41.05
N GLY A 356 -44.10 4.22 39.77
CA GLY A 356 -43.27 3.32 38.94
C GLY A 356 -41.94 3.93 38.49
N GLY A 357 -41.84 5.26 38.42
CA GLY A 357 -40.63 5.98 37.95
C GLY A 357 -39.57 6.28 39.02
N GLN A 358 -39.86 6.12 40.31
CA GLN A 358 -38.98 6.62 41.39
C GLN A 358 -38.02 5.58 42.01
N THR A 359 -37.99 4.35 41.51
CA THR A 359 -37.11 3.30 42.06
C THR A 359 -36.11 2.78 41.02
N GLY A 360 -35.10 3.60 40.70
CA GLY A 360 -33.94 3.10 39.96
C GLY A 360 -32.93 4.15 39.49
N VAL A 361 -31.78 4.18 40.18
CA VAL A 361 -30.47 4.79 39.81
C VAL A 361 -30.27 6.28 40.12
N PRO A 362 -29.27 6.66 40.94
CA PRO A 362 -28.88 8.06 41.11
C PRO A 362 -28.21 8.58 39.85
N ALA A 363 -28.80 9.60 39.23
CA ALA A 363 -28.16 10.40 38.19
C ALA A 363 -26.97 11.16 38.77
N ASN A 364 -25.76 10.63 38.56
CA ASN A 364 -24.53 11.38 38.75
C ASN A 364 -24.18 12.06 37.41
N GLY A 365 -24.24 13.39 37.36
CA GLY A 365 -23.75 14.13 36.18
C GLY A 365 -24.38 15.50 35.94
N SER A 366 -23.94 16.49 36.71
CA SER A 366 -23.74 17.89 36.32
C SER A 366 -24.58 18.45 35.15
N ARG A 367 -25.58 19.27 35.49
CA ARG A 367 -25.81 20.55 34.81
C ARG A 367 -26.47 21.56 35.76
N ALA A 368 -25.62 22.21 36.52
CA ALA A 368 -25.92 23.52 37.08
C ALA A 368 -26.04 24.52 35.91
N GLY A 369 -27.16 25.23 35.85
CA GLY A 369 -27.44 26.27 34.88
C GLY A 369 -28.62 27.10 35.38
N ALA A 370 -28.31 27.99 36.31
CA ALA A 370 -29.24 28.97 36.86
C ALA A 370 -29.83 29.86 35.75
N ALA A 371 -31.15 29.99 35.72
CA ALA A 371 -31.82 31.11 35.08
C ALA A 371 -32.92 31.60 36.02
N GLN A 372 -32.56 32.62 36.80
CA GLN A 372 -33.44 33.38 37.66
C GLN A 372 -34.07 34.49 36.80
N GLY A 373 -35.37 34.38 36.56
CA GLY A 373 -36.17 35.39 35.86
C GLY A 373 -37.54 35.48 36.52
N LYS A 374 -37.70 36.47 37.41
CA LYS A 374 -39.00 36.91 37.92
C LYS A 374 -39.71 37.66 36.79
N GLU A 375 -40.84 37.15 36.35
CA GLU A 375 -41.94 37.97 35.82
C GLU A 375 -43.23 37.15 35.85
N ALA A 376 -44.25 37.69 36.51
CA ALA A 376 -45.60 37.17 36.48
C ALA A 376 -46.28 37.62 35.18
N PRO A 377 -47.10 36.75 34.55
CA PRO A 377 -48.32 37.25 33.92
C PRO A 377 -49.57 36.52 34.42
N ALA A 378 -50.65 37.31 34.39
CA ALA A 378 -51.96 37.02 34.89
C ALA A 378 -52.69 35.88 34.13
N ALA A 379 -53.64 35.29 34.87
CA ALA A 379 -54.89 34.67 34.40
C ALA A 379 -54.90 34.06 32.98
N GLY A 380 -54.43 32.81 32.88
CA GLY A 380 -54.59 31.98 31.69
C GLY A 380 -53.97 30.57 31.79
N SER A 381 -53.58 30.12 32.99
CA SER A 381 -52.56 29.07 33.16
C SER A 381 -53.06 27.67 33.52
N ALA A 382 -54.37 27.42 33.63
CA ALA A 382 -54.86 26.07 33.97
C ALA A 382 -54.58 25.05 32.83
N THR A 383 -54.61 25.49 31.57
CA THR A 383 -54.36 24.63 30.41
C THR A 383 -52.86 24.45 30.13
N ALA A 384 -52.02 25.46 30.42
CA ALA A 384 -50.56 25.35 30.26
C ALA A 384 -49.91 24.50 31.36
N ALA A 385 -50.44 24.53 32.59
CA ALA A 385 -49.98 23.66 33.68
C ALA A 385 -50.35 22.17 33.46
N ALA A 386 -51.47 21.89 32.80
CA ALA A 386 -51.87 20.52 32.45
C ALA A 386 -51.05 19.91 31.30
N ILE A 387 -50.43 20.74 30.45
CA ILE A 387 -49.49 20.32 29.39
C ILE A 387 -48.09 20.05 29.97
N ALA A 388 -47.72 20.71 31.08
CA ALA A 388 -46.48 20.45 31.81
C ALA A 388 -46.53 19.22 32.75
N ALA A 389 -47.68 18.56 32.88
CA ALA A 389 -47.95 17.56 33.91
C ALA A 389 -47.60 16.09 33.54
N ASN A 390 -46.68 15.84 32.59
CA ASN A 390 -46.25 14.46 32.30
C ASN A 390 -44.72 14.26 32.16
N PRO A 391 -43.89 14.78 33.10
CA PRO A 391 -42.45 14.50 33.10
C PRO A 391 -42.15 13.01 33.31
N VAL A 392 -42.95 12.31 34.12
CA VAL A 392 -42.72 10.88 34.47
C VAL A 392 -42.92 9.96 33.27
N LEU A 393 -43.94 10.19 32.45
CA LEU A 393 -44.21 9.37 31.27
C LEU A 393 -43.16 9.56 30.19
N SER A 394 -42.75 10.82 29.99
CA SER A 394 -41.69 11.18 29.04
C SER A 394 -40.36 10.53 29.45
N ASP A 395 -40.08 10.44 30.76
CA ASP A 395 -38.87 9.83 31.30
C ASP A 395 -38.88 8.30 31.20
N ILE A 396 -39.99 7.62 31.53
CA ILE A 396 -40.11 6.16 31.35
C ILE A 396 -40.01 5.76 29.88
N LEU A 397 -40.66 6.52 28.99
CA LEU A 397 -40.59 6.28 27.55
C LEU A 397 -39.17 6.51 27.01
N ALA A 398 -38.50 7.60 27.41
CA ALA A 398 -37.11 7.86 27.02
C ALA A 398 -36.14 6.77 27.50
N ASN A 399 -36.29 6.31 28.75
CA ASN A 399 -35.46 5.23 29.29
C ASN A 399 -35.74 3.87 28.62
N TYR A 400 -37.00 3.59 28.25
CA TYR A 400 -37.35 2.40 27.47
C TYR A 400 -36.74 2.44 26.06
N GLU A 401 -36.87 3.58 25.38
CA GLU A 401 -36.30 3.78 24.04
C GLU A 401 -34.79 3.60 24.05
N ASP A 402 -34.08 4.11 25.07
CA ASP A 402 -32.62 3.92 25.20
C ASP A 402 -32.26 2.43 25.34
N VAL A 403 -32.93 1.70 26.25
CA VAL A 403 -32.63 0.28 26.47
C VAL A 403 -33.03 -0.59 25.28
N ASP A 404 -34.15 -0.32 24.59
CA ASP A 404 -34.52 -1.08 23.39
C ASP A 404 -33.62 -0.74 22.19
N LEU A 405 -33.23 0.52 22.01
CA LEU A 405 -32.24 0.90 21.00
C LEU A 405 -30.90 0.23 21.26
N SER A 406 -30.45 0.18 22.51
CA SER A 406 -29.20 -0.52 22.88
C SER A 406 -29.24 -2.00 22.49
N ARG A 407 -30.39 -2.66 22.68
CA ARG A 407 -30.63 -4.05 22.26
C ARG A 407 -30.61 -4.19 20.75
N GLN A 408 -31.31 -3.30 20.02
CA GLN A 408 -31.34 -3.32 18.56
C GLN A 408 -29.94 -3.09 17.96
N PHE A 409 -29.18 -2.14 18.48
CA PHE A 409 -27.80 -1.91 18.05
C PHE A 409 -26.91 -3.11 18.35
N ALA A 410 -27.03 -3.72 19.53
CA ALA A 410 -26.25 -4.90 19.87
C ALA A 410 -26.59 -6.11 18.98
N GLU A 411 -27.87 -6.28 18.64
CA GLU A 411 -28.35 -7.34 17.73
C GLU A 411 -27.83 -7.12 16.30
N LYS A 412 -27.97 -5.90 15.78
CA LYS A 412 -27.39 -5.54 14.47
C LYS A 412 -25.88 -5.72 14.45
N TYR A 413 -25.18 -5.34 15.52
CA TYR A 413 -23.74 -5.54 15.62
C TYR A 413 -23.37 -7.04 15.60
N TYR A 414 -24.08 -7.87 16.36
CA TYR A 414 -23.91 -9.33 16.36
C TYR A 414 -24.12 -9.94 14.97
N ASP A 415 -25.19 -9.58 14.27
CA ASP A 415 -25.45 -10.09 12.92
C ASP A 415 -24.34 -9.69 11.93
N THR A 416 -23.82 -8.45 12.05
CA THR A 416 -22.73 -7.98 11.20
C THR A 416 -21.40 -8.69 11.49
N THR A 417 -21.06 -8.92 12.76
CA THR A 417 -19.82 -9.63 13.12
C THR A 417 -19.91 -11.12 12.79
N LEU A 418 -21.09 -11.74 12.92
CA LEU A 418 -21.31 -13.12 12.49
C LEU A 418 -21.12 -13.26 10.97
N SER A 419 -21.68 -12.33 10.20
CA SER A 419 -21.49 -12.29 8.75
C SER A 419 -20.01 -12.09 8.36
N ALA A 420 -19.29 -11.24 9.10
CA ALA A 420 -17.86 -11.04 8.92
C ALA A 420 -17.03 -12.29 9.27
N LEU A 421 -17.43 -13.05 10.30
CA LEU A 421 -16.79 -14.32 10.66
C LEU A 421 -16.99 -15.38 9.58
N GLU A 422 -18.22 -15.51 9.05
CA GLU A 422 -18.49 -16.44 7.95
C GLU A 422 -17.70 -16.05 6.69
N LEU A 423 -17.59 -14.75 6.39
CA LEU A 423 -16.74 -14.26 5.31
C LEU A 423 -15.27 -14.64 5.55
N ALA A 424 -14.71 -14.34 6.73
CA ALA A 424 -13.33 -14.66 7.07
C ALA A 424 -13.04 -16.18 7.00
N ARG A 425 -13.99 -17.02 7.41
CA ARG A 425 -13.89 -18.48 7.26
C ARG A 425 -13.93 -18.92 5.81
N SER A 426 -14.80 -18.32 5.00
CA SER A 426 -14.90 -18.62 3.57
C SER A 426 -13.64 -18.24 2.82
N GLU A 427 -13.06 -17.05 3.09
CA GLU A 427 -11.80 -16.60 2.52
C GLU A 427 -10.64 -17.49 2.97
N ALA A 428 -10.63 -17.87 4.26
CA ALA A 428 -9.64 -18.78 4.80
C ALA A 428 -9.69 -20.18 4.13
N ALA A 429 -10.88 -20.64 3.74
CA ALA A 429 -11.08 -21.90 3.04
C ALA A 429 -10.79 -21.81 1.53
N ALA A 430 -11.06 -20.66 0.89
CA ALA A 430 -10.95 -20.48 -0.56
C ALA A 430 -9.50 -20.32 -1.05
N GLN A 431 -8.60 -19.75 -0.25
CA GLN A 431 -7.22 -19.47 -0.68
C GLN A 431 -6.29 -20.66 -0.50
N GLN A 432 -6.29 -21.59 -1.46
CA GLN A 432 -5.28 -22.64 -1.59
C GLN A 432 -4.14 -22.25 -2.56
N THR A 433 -3.32 -21.26 -2.18
CA THR A 433 -1.89 -21.08 -2.61
C THR A 433 -1.71 -20.74 -4.14
N TYR A 434 -0.67 -20.09 -4.71
CA TYR A 434 0.78 -20.27 -4.66
C TYR A 434 1.54 -19.05 -5.22
N VAL A 435 2.79 -18.92 -4.79
CA VAL A 435 3.85 -18.23 -5.55
C VAL A 435 4.01 -18.95 -6.89
N ALA A 436 3.79 -18.25 -7.99
CA ALA A 436 4.13 -18.79 -9.31
C ALA A 436 5.60 -18.45 -9.58
N THR A 437 6.49 -19.38 -9.30
CA THR A 437 7.87 -19.30 -9.79
C THR A 437 7.81 -19.40 -11.32
N TYR A 438 7.96 -18.26 -11.99
CA TYR A 438 7.85 -18.16 -13.45
C TYR A 438 9.12 -18.69 -14.15
N VAL A 439 10.28 -18.58 -13.49
CA VAL A 439 11.55 -19.10 -13.99
C VAL A 439 12.31 -19.79 -12.85
N GLN A 440 12.47 -21.11 -12.97
CA GLN A 440 13.28 -21.91 -12.06
C GLN A 440 14.78 -21.59 -12.22
N PRO A 441 15.59 -21.77 -11.16
CA PRO A 441 17.02 -21.55 -11.23
C PRO A 441 17.66 -22.51 -12.23
N ALA A 442 18.49 -21.99 -13.13
CA ALA A 442 19.22 -22.79 -14.12
C ALA A 442 20.71 -22.91 -13.75
N LEU A 443 21.33 -24.01 -14.17
CA LEU A 443 22.79 -24.20 -14.07
C LEU A 443 23.51 -23.22 -15.00
N ALA A 444 24.48 -22.48 -14.44
CA ALA A 444 25.28 -21.53 -15.20
C ALA A 444 26.23 -22.26 -16.17
N GLN A 445 26.16 -21.92 -17.47
CA GLN A 445 27.02 -22.51 -18.50
C GLN A 445 28.35 -21.76 -18.68
N ALA A 446 28.44 -20.51 -18.23
CA ALA A 446 29.63 -19.67 -18.32
C ALA A 446 29.83 -18.85 -17.04
N SER A 447 31.09 -18.53 -16.74
CA SER A 447 31.45 -17.60 -15.66
C SER A 447 31.14 -16.17 -16.10
N GLU A 448 30.14 -15.54 -15.51
CA GLU A 448 29.77 -14.15 -15.86
C GLU A 448 30.63 -13.10 -15.15
N TYR A 449 31.20 -13.48 -14.01
CA TYR A 449 32.06 -12.60 -13.21
C TYR A 449 33.44 -13.24 -12.94
N PRO A 450 34.51 -12.45 -12.82
CA PRO A 450 34.60 -11.01 -13.10
C PRO A 450 34.60 -10.70 -14.61
N ARG A 451 34.03 -9.56 -15.02
CA ARG A 451 34.15 -9.07 -16.40
C ARG A 451 35.55 -8.52 -16.66
N ARG A 452 36.53 -9.43 -16.83
CA ARG A 452 37.98 -9.15 -16.85
C ARG A 452 38.37 -7.94 -17.72
N VAL A 453 37.79 -7.84 -18.92
CA VAL A 453 38.06 -6.74 -19.87
C VAL A 453 37.52 -5.39 -19.38
N ILE A 454 36.33 -5.38 -18.78
CA ILE A 454 35.71 -4.16 -18.29
C ILE A 454 36.41 -3.71 -17.01
N SER A 455 36.73 -4.64 -16.11
CA SER A 455 37.46 -4.34 -14.87
C SER A 455 38.84 -3.73 -15.15
N THR A 456 39.60 -4.27 -16.10
CA THR A 456 40.92 -3.70 -16.48
C THR A 456 40.78 -2.34 -17.15
N LEU A 457 39.77 -2.15 -17.99
CA LEU A 457 39.48 -0.85 -18.61
C LEU A 457 39.09 0.22 -17.59
N ILE A 458 38.26 -0.12 -16.59
CA ILE A 458 37.89 0.79 -15.51
C ILE A 458 39.13 1.21 -14.71
N VAL A 459 39.98 0.25 -14.33
CA VAL A 459 41.24 0.55 -13.62
C VAL A 459 42.14 1.44 -14.48
N PHE A 460 42.19 1.21 -15.79
CA PHE A 460 42.95 2.03 -16.73
C PHE A 460 42.45 3.47 -16.80
N LEU A 461 41.14 3.67 -16.92
CA LEU A 461 40.56 5.00 -16.94
C LEU A 461 40.73 5.72 -15.60
N ALA A 462 40.52 5.02 -14.47
CA ALA A 462 40.68 5.59 -13.15
C ALA A 462 42.14 6.01 -12.87
N ALA A 463 43.11 5.13 -13.16
CA ALA A 463 44.52 5.45 -13.02
C ALA A 463 44.95 6.58 -13.97
N GLY A 464 44.44 6.58 -15.21
CA GLY A 464 44.68 7.65 -16.19
C GLY A 464 44.14 9.01 -15.72
N ALA A 465 42.94 9.04 -15.14
CA ALA A 465 42.36 10.26 -14.57
C ALA A 465 43.17 10.76 -13.37
N LEU A 466 43.59 9.87 -12.47
CA LEU A 466 44.42 10.22 -11.31
C LEU A 466 45.76 10.80 -11.75
N TRP A 467 46.40 10.18 -12.76
CA TRP A 467 47.62 10.71 -13.36
C TRP A 467 47.42 12.09 -13.99
N PHE A 468 46.33 12.29 -14.74
CA PHE A 468 46.02 13.59 -15.34
C PHE A 468 45.88 14.68 -14.28
N ILE A 469 45.17 14.40 -13.17
CA ILE A 469 45.01 15.31 -12.04
C ILE A 469 46.38 15.62 -11.40
N SER A 470 47.20 14.61 -11.12
CA SER A 470 48.51 14.80 -10.52
C SER A 470 49.44 15.63 -11.41
N VAL A 471 49.39 15.44 -12.73
CA VAL A 471 50.13 16.26 -13.69
C VAL A 471 49.64 17.71 -13.68
N MET A 472 48.32 17.92 -13.68
CA MET A 472 47.71 19.25 -13.61
C MET A 472 48.13 20.01 -12.34
N VAL A 473 48.07 19.36 -11.17
CA VAL A 473 48.50 19.95 -9.90
C VAL A 473 49.99 20.28 -9.92
N PHE A 474 50.83 19.36 -10.41
CA PHE A 474 52.27 19.60 -10.52
C PHE A 474 52.59 20.81 -11.42
N PHE A 475 51.92 20.93 -12.56
CA PHE A 475 52.10 22.08 -13.44
C PHE A 475 51.57 23.38 -12.84
N SER A 476 50.41 23.35 -12.16
CA SER A 476 49.85 24.52 -11.48
C SER A 476 50.78 25.07 -10.39
N ILE A 477 51.33 24.19 -9.53
CA ILE A 477 52.31 24.61 -8.51
C ILE A 477 53.54 25.21 -9.19
N ARG A 478 54.03 24.58 -10.26
CA ARG A 478 55.21 25.07 -10.96
C ARG A 478 55.00 26.43 -11.63
N ASP A 479 53.80 26.70 -12.13
CA ASP A 479 53.47 27.97 -12.80
C ASP A 479 53.25 29.11 -11.79
N HIS A 480 52.88 28.79 -10.55
CA HIS A 480 52.78 29.77 -9.46
C HIS A 480 54.11 30.04 -8.75
N VAL A 481 55.08 29.11 -8.84
CA VAL A 481 56.41 29.23 -8.18
C VAL A 481 57.50 29.76 -9.14
N ALA A 482 57.26 29.72 -10.45
CA ALA A 482 58.14 30.30 -11.47
C ALA A 482 57.70 31.73 -11.82
#